data_AF-A0A095DD44-F1
#
_entry.id   AF-A0A095DD44-F1
#
_cell.length_a   1.000
_cell.length_b   1.000
_cell.length_c   1.000
_cell.angle_alpha   90.00
_cell.angle_beta   90.00
_cell.angle_gamma   90.00
#
_symmetry.space_group_name_H-M   'P 1'
#
loop_
_entity.id
_entity.type
_entity.pdbx_description
1 polymer ?
#
loop_
_entity_poly.entity_id
_entity_poly.type
_entity_poly.pdbx_seq_one_letter_code
_entity_poly.pdbx_strand_id
1 'polypeptide(L)'
;MIDMPQVPPPAYEQVLTQMLLECGLRNGGFTVKYEDDLQSVEIVIEKEAGASKAHFDCIKQAADYEIVTFKDPDLQQAYQDKVFEALRPQMLADARAELEKRGVLDGFPERSKFGSDRLFAEALEQQCGMLPGSFFVQSEWGLVGQPKLDSQSKVDQDRISCLMAAIMYVSAKGESFEFGFIGNEAFAPGR
;
A
#
# COMPACT_ATOMS: atom_id res chain seq x y z
N MET A 1 52.58 -2.98 11.74
CA MET A 1 51.33 -2.31 12.16
C MET A 1 50.21 -3.32 11.97
N ILE A 2 49.31 -3.38 12.95
CA ILE A 2 48.35 -4.46 13.18
C ILE A 2 47.41 -4.63 11.97
N ASP A 3 47.32 -5.88 11.50
CA ASP A 3 46.27 -6.37 10.62
C ASP A 3 44.98 -6.43 11.45
N MET A 4 44.09 -5.45 11.25
CA MET A 4 42.73 -5.55 11.78
C MET A 4 41.88 -6.19 10.70
N PRO A 5 41.29 -7.38 10.92
CA PRO A 5 40.26 -7.88 10.04
C PRO A 5 39.12 -6.86 10.05
N GLN A 6 38.87 -6.24 8.89
CA GLN A 6 37.66 -5.45 8.70
C GLN A 6 36.48 -6.40 8.86
N VAL A 7 35.78 -6.29 9.98
CA VAL A 7 34.50 -6.96 10.19
C VAL A 7 33.62 -6.54 9.01
N PRO A 8 33.12 -7.48 8.18
CA PRO A 8 32.20 -7.12 7.11
C PRO A 8 31.03 -6.35 7.72
N PRO A 9 30.52 -5.29 7.07
CA PRO A 9 29.32 -4.62 7.57
C PRO A 9 28.23 -5.68 7.79
N PRO A 10 27.45 -5.59 8.88
CA PRO A 10 26.36 -6.52 9.11
C PRO A 10 25.49 -6.58 7.85
N ALA A 11 25.04 -7.77 7.46
CA ALA A 11 24.01 -7.87 6.43
C ALA A 11 22.85 -6.94 6.83
N TYR A 12 22.26 -6.22 5.88
CA TYR A 12 21.25 -5.21 6.16
C TYR A 12 20.12 -5.71 7.08
N GLU A 13 19.76 -6.98 6.95
CA GLU A 13 18.80 -7.69 7.81
C GLU A 13 19.26 -7.81 9.28
N GLN A 14 20.56 -7.93 9.54
CA GLN A 14 21.12 -7.94 10.89
C GLN A 14 21.01 -6.57 11.56
N VAL A 15 21.17 -5.49 10.79
CA VAL A 15 20.98 -4.11 11.29
C VAL A 15 19.52 -3.93 11.70
N LEU A 16 18.58 -4.28 10.82
CA LEU A 16 17.15 -4.24 11.11
C LEU A 16 16.79 -5.10 12.32
N THR A 17 17.34 -6.31 12.40
CA THR A 17 17.13 -7.21 13.54
C THR A 17 17.56 -6.56 14.86
N GLN A 18 18.73 -5.93 14.88
CA GLN A 18 19.23 -5.26 16.07
C GLN A 18 18.35 -4.06 16.46
N MET A 19 17.90 -3.26 15.50
CA MET A 19 17.00 -2.13 15.74
C MET A 19 15.64 -2.59 16.30
N LEU A 20 15.09 -3.70 15.80
CA LEU A 20 13.83 -4.25 16.31
C LEU A 20 13.96 -4.77 17.76
N LEU A 21 15.11 -5.36 18.11
CA LEU A 21 15.42 -5.73 19.50
C LEU A 21 15.51 -4.49 20.40
N GLU A 22 16.10 -3.40 19.91
CA GLU A 22 16.18 -2.12 20.62
C GLU A 22 14.80 -1.46 20.80
N CYS A 23 13.87 -1.72 19.89
CA CYS A 23 12.46 -1.37 20.06
C CYS A 23 11.74 -2.21 21.13
N GLY A 24 12.41 -3.19 21.76
CA GLY A 24 11.86 -4.02 22.83
C GLY A 24 11.15 -5.28 22.36
N LEU A 25 11.25 -5.64 21.08
CA LEU A 25 10.71 -6.91 20.59
C LEU A 25 11.54 -8.07 21.13
N ARG A 26 10.86 -9.19 21.40
CA ARG A 26 11.53 -10.40 21.88
C ARG A 26 12.31 -11.07 20.75
N ASN A 27 13.54 -11.45 21.06
CA ASN A 27 14.36 -12.26 20.17
C ASN A 27 13.63 -13.58 19.82
N GLY A 28 13.65 -13.95 18.54
CA GLY A 28 12.93 -15.10 18.01
C GLY A 28 11.42 -14.92 17.83
N GLY A 29 10.85 -13.76 18.19
CA GLY A 29 9.46 -13.41 17.92
C GLY A 29 9.24 -12.70 16.57
N PHE A 30 10.28 -12.51 15.77
CA PHE A 30 10.17 -11.90 14.45
C PHE A 30 11.24 -12.45 13.52
N THR A 31 11.00 -12.32 12.22
CA THR A 31 11.96 -12.62 11.16
C THR A 31 12.21 -11.40 10.30
N VAL A 32 13.44 -11.24 9.84
CA VAL A 32 13.85 -10.22 8.87
C VAL A 32 14.49 -10.95 7.71
N LYS A 33 13.89 -10.87 6.52
CA LYS A 33 14.35 -11.61 5.36
C LYS A 33 14.10 -10.83 4.08
N TYR A 34 15.08 -10.80 3.19
CA TYR A 34 14.86 -10.35 1.82
C TYR A 34 13.96 -11.35 1.08
N GLU A 35 12.86 -10.85 0.53
CA GLU A 35 11.94 -11.64 -0.28
C GLU A 35 12.08 -11.24 -1.75
N ASP A 36 12.55 -12.19 -2.57
CA ASP A 36 12.80 -11.97 -3.99
C ASP A 36 11.53 -11.53 -4.74
N ASP A 37 10.36 -12.07 -4.37
CA ASP A 37 9.09 -11.72 -5.01
C ASP A 37 8.63 -10.28 -4.70
N LEU A 38 9.06 -9.74 -3.55
CA LEU A 38 8.74 -8.37 -3.12
C LEU A 38 9.83 -7.37 -3.51
N GLN A 39 11.02 -7.86 -3.90
CA GLN A 39 12.22 -7.05 -4.13
C GLN A 39 12.52 -6.12 -2.94
N SER A 40 12.24 -6.59 -1.73
CA SER A 40 12.29 -5.84 -0.47
C SER A 40 12.56 -6.80 0.68
N VAL A 41 13.01 -6.26 1.82
CA VAL A 41 13.02 -6.98 3.08
C VAL A 41 11.61 -7.00 3.67
N GLU A 42 11.16 -8.19 4.05
CA GLU A 42 9.97 -8.37 4.86
C GLU A 42 10.37 -8.61 6.32
N ILE A 43 9.75 -7.83 7.20
CA ILE A 43 9.81 -7.97 8.66
C ILE A 43 8.48 -8.58 9.11
N VAL A 44 8.52 -9.85 9.48
CA VAL A 44 7.36 -10.57 9.99
C VAL A 44 7.42 -10.62 11.51
N ILE A 45 6.44 -10.02 12.17
CA ILE A 45 6.35 -9.92 13.63
C ILE A 45 5.27 -10.88 14.12
N GLU A 46 5.69 -11.91 14.84
CA GLU A 46 4.83 -12.89 15.47
C GLU A 46 4.18 -12.34 16.74
N LYS A 47 3.11 -12.98 17.22
CA LYS A 47 2.42 -12.56 18.46
C LYS A 47 3.35 -12.63 19.67
N GLU A 48 4.27 -13.59 19.66
CA GLU A 48 5.25 -13.86 20.70
C GLU A 48 6.34 -12.78 20.78
N ALA A 49 6.47 -11.91 19.76
CA ALA A 49 7.40 -10.78 19.78
C ALA A 49 7.10 -9.79 20.92
N GLY A 50 5.87 -9.80 21.45
CA GLY A 50 5.42 -8.84 22.46
C GLY A 50 5.18 -7.44 21.90
N ALA A 51 5.05 -7.30 20.58
CA ALA A 51 4.74 -6.03 19.94
C ALA A 51 3.34 -5.53 20.34
N SER A 52 3.17 -4.22 20.31
CA SER A 52 1.95 -3.51 20.69
C SER A 52 1.96 -2.13 20.06
N LYS A 53 0.85 -1.40 20.14
CA LYS A 53 0.74 -0.04 19.57
C LYS A 53 1.81 0.94 20.10
N ALA A 54 2.32 0.71 21.32
CA ALA A 54 3.39 1.52 21.90
C ALA A 54 4.73 1.40 21.14
N HIS A 55 4.92 0.32 20.38
CA HIS A 55 6.16 0.06 19.65
C HIS A 55 6.13 0.58 18.22
N PHE A 56 4.97 1.01 17.70
CA PHE A 56 4.79 1.32 16.28
C PHE A 56 5.74 2.37 15.72
N ASP A 57 6.00 3.46 16.46
CA ASP A 57 6.92 4.51 15.99
C ASP A 57 8.35 3.99 15.86
N CYS A 58 8.81 3.21 16.85
CA CYS A 58 10.13 2.60 16.82
C CYS A 58 10.25 1.58 15.68
N ILE A 59 9.24 0.70 15.52
CA ILE A 59 9.21 -0.29 14.43
C ILE A 59 9.23 0.40 13.07
N LYS A 60 8.43 1.46 12.87
CA LYS A 60 8.39 2.21 11.62
C LYS A 60 9.72 2.90 11.31
N GLN A 61 10.40 3.41 12.34
CA GLN A 61 11.72 4.02 12.20
C GLN A 61 12.79 2.97 11.88
N ALA A 62 12.71 1.79 12.49
CA ALA A 62 13.63 0.68 12.23
C ALA A 62 13.45 0.12 10.82
N ALA A 63 12.20 -0.15 10.42
CA ALA A 63 11.88 -0.71 9.11
C ALA A 63 12.10 0.28 7.97
N ASP A 64 11.96 1.59 8.22
CA ASP A 64 12.01 2.63 7.20
C ASP A 64 11.07 2.35 6.01
N TYR A 65 11.59 1.98 4.85
CA TYR A 65 10.81 1.66 3.65
C TYR A 65 10.47 0.17 3.50
N GLU A 66 10.95 -0.67 4.41
CA GLU A 66 10.73 -2.12 4.37
C GLU A 66 9.32 -2.53 4.79
N ILE A 67 8.91 -3.72 4.37
CA ILE A 67 7.57 -4.24 4.58
C ILE A 67 7.46 -4.78 6.00
N VAL A 68 6.45 -4.31 6.75
CA VAL A 68 6.17 -4.79 8.12
C VAL A 68 4.84 -5.54 8.13
N THR A 69 4.91 -6.82 8.50
CA THR A 69 3.77 -7.74 8.57
C THR A 69 3.61 -8.26 9.99
N PHE A 70 2.54 -7.89 10.68
CA PHE A 70 2.13 -8.49 11.95
C PHE A 70 1.24 -9.70 11.69
N LYS A 71 1.54 -10.83 12.35
CA LYS A 71 0.65 -12.01 12.33
C LYS A 71 -0.62 -11.82 13.17
N ASP A 72 -0.68 -10.77 13.98
CA ASP A 72 -1.90 -10.34 14.64
C ASP A 72 -2.69 -9.37 13.73
N PRO A 73 -3.88 -9.73 13.23
CA PRO A 73 -4.65 -8.90 12.30
C PRO A 73 -5.06 -7.54 12.88
N ASP A 74 -5.40 -7.49 14.17
CA ASP A 74 -5.82 -6.25 14.82
C ASP A 74 -4.63 -5.29 14.96
N LEU A 75 -3.45 -5.85 15.23
CA LEU A 75 -2.21 -5.08 15.30
C LEU A 75 -1.74 -4.64 13.91
N GLN A 76 -1.88 -5.50 12.89
CA GLN A 76 -1.61 -5.17 11.50
C GLN A 76 -2.46 -3.98 11.05
N GLN A 77 -3.78 -4.06 11.25
CA GLN A 77 -4.69 -2.98 10.87
C GLN A 77 -4.33 -1.68 11.59
N ALA A 78 -4.12 -1.74 12.91
CA ALA A 78 -3.76 -0.56 13.68
C ALA A 78 -2.42 0.08 13.24
N TYR A 79 -1.45 -0.74 12.82
CA TYR A 79 -0.18 -0.26 12.30
C TYR A 79 -0.37 0.41 10.93
N GLN A 80 -1.09 -0.24 10.02
CA GLN A 80 -1.41 0.31 8.70
C GLN A 80 -2.18 1.63 8.81
N ASP A 81 -3.18 1.72 9.68
CA ASP A 81 -3.94 2.95 9.94
C ASP A 81 -3.01 4.08 10.38
N LYS A 82 -2.11 3.81 11.34
CA LYS A 82 -1.16 4.81 11.82
C LYS A 82 -0.20 5.28 10.72
N VAL A 83 0.33 4.35 9.93
CA VAL A 83 1.23 4.69 8.81
C VAL A 83 0.48 5.50 7.75
N PHE A 84 -0.75 5.10 7.41
CA PHE A 84 -1.60 5.82 6.48
C PHE A 84 -1.91 7.25 6.97
N GLU A 85 -2.29 7.41 8.24
CA GLU A 85 -2.53 8.71 8.87
C GLU A 85 -1.32 9.64 8.79
N ALA A 86 -0.12 9.10 9.01
CA ALA A 86 1.12 9.87 8.91
C ALA A 86 1.43 10.31 7.46
N LEU A 87 1.12 9.46 6.48
CA LEU A 87 1.36 9.74 5.06
C LEU A 87 0.24 10.56 4.41
N ARG A 88 -0.96 10.58 5.00
CA ARG A 88 -2.16 11.19 4.42
C ARG A 88 -1.95 12.62 3.91
N PRO A 89 -1.29 13.55 4.62
CA PRO A 89 -1.09 14.91 4.12
C PRO A 89 -0.29 14.95 2.82
N GLN A 90 0.78 14.15 2.75
CA GLN A 90 1.63 14.06 1.56
C GLN A 90 0.88 13.37 0.41
N MET A 91 0.20 12.25 0.68
CA MET A 91 -0.63 11.55 -0.30
C MET A 91 -1.69 12.47 -0.91
N LEU A 92 -2.37 13.26 -0.07
CA LEU A 92 -3.37 14.21 -0.53
C LEU A 92 -2.75 15.30 -1.43
N ALA A 93 -1.59 15.84 -1.04
CA ALA A 93 -0.89 16.85 -1.80
C ALA A 93 -0.43 16.32 -3.17
N ASP A 94 0.19 15.15 -3.22
CA ASP A 94 0.70 14.53 -4.43
C ASP A 94 -0.43 14.14 -5.39
N ALA A 95 -1.47 13.48 -4.87
CA ALA A 95 -2.64 13.11 -5.65
C ALA A 95 -3.33 14.35 -6.23
N ARG A 96 -3.50 15.39 -5.43
CA ARG A 96 -4.07 16.66 -5.90
C ARG A 96 -3.22 17.29 -7.00
N ALA A 97 -1.91 17.38 -6.81
CA ALA A 97 -1.00 17.97 -7.81
C ALA A 97 -1.07 17.22 -9.15
N GLU A 98 -1.14 15.88 -9.12
CA GLU A 98 -1.25 15.06 -10.32
C GLU A 98 -2.60 15.23 -11.03
N LEU A 99 -3.70 15.32 -10.28
CA LEU A 99 -5.04 15.60 -10.84
C LEU A 99 -5.14 17.02 -11.42
N GLU A 100 -4.56 18.02 -10.75
CA GLU A 100 -4.49 19.41 -11.24
C GLU A 100 -3.70 19.51 -12.55
N LYS A 101 -2.53 18.87 -12.60
CA LYS A 101 -1.68 18.81 -13.80
C LYS A 101 -2.43 18.22 -15.02
N ARG A 102 -3.37 17.30 -14.77
CA ARG A 102 -4.20 16.65 -15.79
C ARG A 102 -5.48 17.42 -16.12
N GLY A 103 -5.79 18.49 -15.37
CA GLY A 103 -7.00 19.28 -15.55
C GLY A 103 -8.28 18.53 -15.18
N VAL A 104 -8.19 17.51 -14.31
CA VAL A 104 -9.31 16.66 -13.92
C VAL A 104 -9.81 16.94 -12.49
N LEU A 105 -9.33 18.01 -11.86
CA LEU A 105 -9.83 18.40 -10.53
C LEU A 105 -11.17 19.16 -10.61
N ASP A 106 -11.41 19.88 -11.71
CA ASP A 106 -12.67 20.58 -11.93
C ASP A 106 -13.81 19.58 -12.14
N GLY A 107 -14.87 19.70 -11.33
CA GLY A 107 -16.01 18.78 -11.37
C GLY A 107 -15.69 17.38 -10.86
N PHE A 108 -14.59 17.19 -10.11
CA PHE A 108 -14.19 15.90 -9.59
C PHE A 108 -15.34 15.21 -8.80
N PRO A 109 -15.59 13.90 -9.01
CA PRO A 109 -16.67 13.18 -8.33
C PRO A 109 -16.57 13.27 -6.80
N GLU A 110 -17.67 13.62 -6.13
CA GLU A 110 -17.78 13.58 -4.66
C GLU A 110 -18.52 12.32 -4.24
N ARG A 111 -17.94 11.49 -3.36
CA ARG A 111 -18.55 10.20 -2.95
C ARG A 111 -20.00 10.33 -2.48
N SER A 112 -20.34 11.40 -1.77
CA SER A 112 -21.69 11.65 -1.23
C SER A 112 -22.78 11.81 -2.28
N LYS A 113 -22.42 12.10 -3.54
CA LYS A 113 -23.36 12.29 -4.65
C LYS A 113 -23.77 10.97 -5.31
N PHE A 114 -23.20 9.84 -4.89
CA PHE A 114 -23.42 8.53 -5.50
C PHE A 114 -24.08 7.55 -4.54
N GLY A 115 -25.09 6.82 -5.04
CA GLY A 115 -25.85 5.84 -4.26
C GLY A 115 -25.13 4.52 -3.98
N SER A 116 -23.96 4.29 -4.58
CA SER A 116 -23.14 3.09 -4.35
C SER A 116 -21.68 3.33 -4.74
N ASP A 117 -20.78 2.51 -4.20
CA ASP A 117 -19.35 2.55 -4.54
C ASP A 117 -19.10 2.23 -6.01
N ARG A 118 -19.91 1.34 -6.61
CA ARG A 118 -19.84 1.04 -8.05
C ARG A 118 -20.07 2.31 -8.89
N LEU A 119 -21.14 3.06 -8.61
CA LEU A 119 -21.45 4.28 -9.37
C LEU A 119 -20.38 5.36 -9.17
N PHE A 120 -19.82 5.43 -7.97
CA PHE A 120 -18.72 6.35 -7.68
C PHE A 120 -17.44 5.96 -8.44
N ALA A 121 -17.08 4.67 -8.43
CA ALA A 121 -15.93 4.15 -9.17
C ALA A 121 -16.05 4.37 -10.67
N GLU A 122 -17.23 4.14 -11.25
CA GLU A 122 -17.53 4.44 -12.65
C GLU A 122 -17.35 5.93 -12.99
N ALA A 123 -17.68 6.82 -12.05
CA ALA A 123 -17.45 8.25 -12.23
C ALA A 123 -15.95 8.62 -12.15
N LEU A 124 -15.17 7.97 -11.27
CA LEU A 124 -13.71 8.14 -11.22
C LEU A 124 -13.04 7.68 -12.52
N GLU A 125 -13.48 6.53 -13.06
CA GLU A 125 -13.02 6.04 -14.37
C GLU A 125 -13.33 7.04 -15.48
N GLN A 126 -14.55 7.57 -15.56
CA GLN A 126 -14.93 8.58 -16.55
C GLN A 126 -14.10 9.86 -16.41
N GLN A 127 -13.86 10.31 -15.18
CA GLN A 127 -13.05 11.50 -14.90
C GLN A 127 -11.63 11.35 -15.46
N CYS A 128 -11.10 10.13 -15.48
CA CYS A 128 -9.81 9.79 -16.04
C CYS A 128 -9.85 9.33 -17.50
N GLY A 129 -10.98 9.51 -18.19
CA GLY A 129 -11.13 9.19 -19.62
C GLY A 129 -11.19 7.69 -19.92
N MET A 130 -11.56 6.88 -18.94
CA MET A 130 -11.82 5.44 -19.07
C MET A 130 -13.31 5.16 -19.28
N LEU A 131 -13.62 3.95 -19.76
CA LEU A 131 -15.01 3.50 -19.86
C LEU A 131 -15.50 3.07 -18.46
N PRO A 132 -16.75 3.37 -18.09
CA PRO A 132 -17.36 2.84 -16.87
C PRO A 132 -17.28 1.32 -16.81
N GLY A 133 -16.86 0.79 -15.66
CA GLY A 133 -16.72 -0.64 -15.38
C GLY A 133 -15.53 -1.30 -16.11
N SER A 134 -14.60 -0.51 -16.65
CA SER A 134 -13.45 -1.07 -17.40
C SER A 134 -12.28 -1.49 -16.51
N PHE A 135 -12.13 -0.85 -15.35
CA PHE A 135 -11.16 -1.16 -14.32
C PHE A 135 -11.85 -1.75 -13.09
N PHE A 136 -12.90 -1.12 -12.60
CA PHE A 136 -13.65 -1.59 -11.43
C PHE A 136 -14.80 -2.50 -11.83
N VAL A 137 -14.80 -3.72 -11.31
CA VAL A 137 -15.80 -4.73 -11.61
C VAL A 137 -16.48 -5.18 -10.32
N GLN A 138 -17.78 -5.44 -10.37
CA GLN A 138 -18.50 -6.04 -9.25
C GLN A 138 -18.18 -7.53 -9.16
N SER A 139 -17.77 -7.99 -7.98
CA SER A 139 -17.59 -9.41 -7.65
C SER A 139 -18.51 -9.85 -6.51
N GLU A 140 -18.51 -11.15 -6.20
CA GLU A 140 -19.20 -11.73 -5.04
C GLU A 140 -18.70 -11.17 -3.70
N TRP A 141 -17.46 -10.68 -3.67
CA TRP A 141 -16.79 -10.14 -2.49
C TRP A 141 -16.83 -8.60 -2.40
N GLY A 142 -17.54 -7.95 -3.33
CA GLY A 142 -17.62 -6.50 -3.42
C GLY A 142 -16.98 -5.93 -4.69
N LEU A 143 -16.72 -4.63 -4.68
CA LEU A 143 -16.09 -3.92 -5.79
C LEU A 143 -14.59 -4.27 -5.85
N VAL A 144 -14.10 -4.64 -7.04
CA VAL A 144 -12.70 -5.03 -7.23
C VAL A 144 -12.06 -4.30 -8.40
N GLY A 145 -10.81 -3.86 -8.21
CA GLY A 145 -9.96 -3.37 -9.29
C GLY A 145 -9.39 -4.55 -10.09
N GLN A 146 -9.61 -4.54 -11.40
CA GLN A 146 -9.12 -5.52 -12.36
C GLN A 146 -8.42 -4.79 -13.52
N PRO A 147 -7.12 -4.43 -13.36
CA PRO A 147 -6.37 -3.81 -14.43
C PRO A 147 -6.25 -4.78 -15.61
N LYS A 148 -6.82 -4.40 -16.76
CA LYS A 148 -6.57 -5.05 -18.03
C LYS A 148 -5.16 -4.65 -18.52
N LEU A 149 -4.16 -5.41 -18.09
CA LEU A 149 -2.73 -5.21 -18.39
C LEU A 149 -2.37 -5.47 -19.87
N ASP A 150 -3.35 -5.90 -20.67
CA ASP A 150 -3.25 -6.22 -22.09
C ASP A 150 -3.02 -4.99 -22.99
N SER A 151 -3.10 -3.77 -22.46
CA SER A 151 -2.80 -2.55 -23.22
C SER A 151 -1.47 -1.89 -22.81
N GLN A 152 -0.45 -2.04 -23.65
CA GLN A 152 0.85 -1.38 -23.50
C GLN A 152 0.88 0.06 -24.07
N SER A 153 -0.29 0.66 -24.33
CA SER A 153 -0.33 2.00 -24.91
C SER A 153 -0.02 3.05 -23.85
N LYS A 154 0.75 4.08 -24.21
CA LYS A 154 1.03 5.22 -23.33
C LYS A 154 -0.26 5.91 -22.85
N VAL A 155 -1.29 5.93 -23.70
CA VAL A 155 -2.60 6.51 -23.37
C VAL A 155 -3.27 5.73 -22.23
N ASP A 156 -3.18 4.39 -22.24
CA ASP A 156 -3.79 3.57 -21.19
C ASP A 156 -2.98 3.66 -19.88
N GLN A 157 -1.66 3.77 -19.96
CA GLN A 157 -0.82 4.09 -18.80
C GLN A 157 -1.17 5.45 -18.19
N ASP A 158 -1.39 6.47 -19.01
CA ASP A 158 -1.78 7.80 -18.54
C ASP A 158 -3.15 7.75 -17.86
N ARG A 159 -4.12 7.01 -18.40
CA ARG A 159 -5.46 6.83 -17.79
C ARG A 159 -5.40 6.10 -16.46
N ILE A 160 -4.65 5.00 -16.38
CA ILE A 160 -4.46 4.22 -15.15
C ILE A 160 -3.76 5.09 -14.09
N SER A 161 -2.73 5.84 -14.47
CA SER A 161 -2.05 6.75 -13.56
C SER A 161 -2.98 7.85 -13.03
N CYS A 162 -3.86 8.40 -13.87
CA CYS A 162 -4.92 9.30 -13.41
C CYS A 162 -5.84 8.61 -12.40
N LEU A 163 -6.30 7.40 -12.71
CA LEU A 163 -7.23 6.67 -11.86
C LEU A 163 -6.61 6.37 -10.49
N MET A 164 -5.33 5.98 -10.45
CA MET A 164 -4.60 5.76 -9.19
C MET A 164 -4.47 7.05 -8.37
N ALA A 165 -4.21 8.18 -9.01
CA ALA A 165 -4.20 9.49 -8.33
C ALA A 165 -5.60 9.84 -7.79
N ALA A 166 -6.66 9.57 -8.56
CA ALA A 166 -8.05 9.80 -8.14
C ALA A 166 -8.42 8.94 -6.92
N ILE A 167 -8.07 7.65 -6.94
CA ILE A 167 -8.23 6.72 -5.81
C ILE A 167 -7.47 7.25 -4.58
N MET A 168 -6.20 7.61 -4.75
CA MET A 168 -5.37 8.13 -3.65
C MET A 168 -5.98 9.41 -3.06
N TYR A 169 -6.49 10.31 -3.90
CA TYR A 169 -7.13 11.55 -3.48
C TYR A 169 -8.38 11.29 -2.63
N VAL A 170 -9.27 10.40 -3.06
CA VAL A 170 -10.51 10.09 -2.31
C VAL A 170 -10.19 9.37 -0.99
N SER A 171 -9.26 8.41 -1.00
CA SER A 171 -8.83 7.72 0.20
C SER A 171 -8.18 8.68 1.20
N ALA A 172 -7.31 9.59 0.74
CA ALA A 172 -6.64 10.56 1.61
C ALA A 172 -7.59 11.64 2.17
N LYS A 173 -8.71 11.94 1.48
CA LYS A 173 -9.78 12.80 2.00
C LYS A 173 -10.62 12.12 3.09
N GLY A 174 -10.46 10.82 3.32
CA GLY A 174 -11.27 10.05 4.25
C GLY A 174 -12.69 9.80 3.73
N GLU A 175 -12.90 9.85 2.41
CA GLU A 175 -14.16 9.40 1.82
C GLU A 175 -14.21 7.87 1.92
N SER A 176 -15.27 7.33 2.52
CA SER A 176 -15.47 5.89 2.64
C SER A 176 -15.68 5.28 1.25
N PHE A 177 -14.61 4.79 0.66
CA PHE A 177 -14.59 4.12 -0.63
C PHE A 177 -13.81 2.82 -0.45
N GLU A 178 -14.54 1.72 -0.37
CA GLU A 178 -13.99 0.38 -0.15
C GLU A 178 -13.97 -0.41 -1.45
N PHE A 179 -12.83 -0.98 -1.78
CA PHE A 179 -12.67 -1.88 -2.90
C PHE A 179 -11.47 -2.81 -2.66
N GLY A 180 -11.53 -4.01 -3.23
CA GLY A 180 -10.40 -4.94 -3.26
C GLY A 180 -9.59 -4.82 -4.54
N PHE A 181 -8.42 -5.46 -4.57
CA PHE A 181 -7.72 -5.75 -5.83
C PHE A 181 -7.74 -7.25 -6.06
N ILE A 182 -8.08 -7.68 -7.28
CA ILE A 182 -7.84 -9.06 -7.68
C ILE A 182 -6.35 -9.19 -8.04
N GLY A 183 -5.63 -9.98 -7.25
CA GLY A 183 -4.27 -10.41 -7.61
C GLY A 183 -4.28 -11.38 -8.79
N ASN A 184 -3.13 -11.47 -9.47
CA ASN A 184 -2.96 -12.35 -10.65
C ASN A 184 -3.28 -13.84 -10.37
N GLU A 185 -3.26 -14.27 -9.11
CA GLU A 185 -3.53 -15.65 -8.69
C GLU A 185 -5.00 -16.08 -8.82
N ALA A 186 -5.96 -15.15 -8.76
CA ALA A 186 -7.36 -15.47 -9.02
C ALA A 186 -7.63 -15.74 -10.52
N PHE A 187 -6.66 -15.44 -11.38
CA PHE A 187 -6.64 -15.75 -12.81
C PHE A 187 -5.79 -16.99 -13.14
N ALA A 188 -5.61 -17.92 -12.19
CA ALA A 188 -5.27 -19.29 -12.54
C ALA A 188 -6.55 -20.01 -13.02
N PRO A 189 -6.83 -20.18 -14.32
CA PRO A 189 -7.83 -21.14 -14.75
C PRO A 189 -7.40 -22.49 -14.16
N GLY A 190 -8.32 -23.12 -13.41
CA GLY A 190 -8.04 -24.33 -12.66
C GLY A 190 -7.20 -25.34 -13.45
N ARG A 191 -6.12 -25.81 -12.82
CA ARG A 191 -5.45 -27.04 -13.25
C ARG A 191 -6.34 -28.25 -12.95
#